data_AF-A0A7J6SE73-F1
#
_entry.id   AF-A0A7J6SE73-F1
#
_cell.length_a   1.000
_cell.length_b   1.000
_cell.length_c   1.000
_cell.angle_alpha   90.00
_cell.angle_beta   90.00
_cell.angle_gamma   90.00
#
_symmetry.space_group_name_H-M   'P 1'
#
loop_
_entity.id
_entity.type
_entity.pdbx_description
1 polymer ?
#
loop_
_entity_poly.entity_id
_entity_poly.type
_entity_poly.pdbx_seq_one_letter_code
_entity_poly.pdbx_strand_id
1 'polypeptide(L)'
;MLTAIQHQLSGDGTCISYLAGAKHGRWPAIPWQNDATCGPRFPGTADDLLASLKSAASQHKAEAMLHNEVKICSACGKACALTLDVCNSCSGDIKDTAKSYTDNVMMCFMLGVEKTSKYPLTIPIRAQSSSFLCYDDLLASSPCHLNVIPTEHYLPDWRWLLTRPREGLDIMESLYRVAKDVAMSQFISNSDFVKKLFSPSVVNEIMRDPGYFIDTYGMSGFNYPPSQMQIHLQFILPPLMPFHARLLAEDKHFHFLRFFEYRYVRKVLQSLVESSATVDLIGQSDAESVVDYIKDCTGVDYFTHHREMMSRFKHNNKIAANWRADDFEFAVMMSGSSSTDATVISQRSGEEALNKNAPAIQADDKLMLQNYGRPYSIMGTPTGTYYRICFMAHATGDPGYMVVGGVMYHILTAGNLCVGYQQRIAGLEEENRYLKKRLVEAALPARGVSLEQKATSYDDAAKPDVSDDVVSLLKGDVNVNFNGSRDVVSLLEADTNVINTSGADEDKGANRWKLQNDLRDKLVDFQV
;
A
#
# COMPACT_ATOMS: atom_id res chain seq x y z
N MET A 1 38.58 -18.94 6.34
CA MET A 1 38.34 -17.87 5.35
C MET A 1 36.85 -17.63 5.14
N LEU A 2 36.05 -18.61 4.70
CA LEU A 2 34.58 -18.49 4.58
C LEU A 2 33.88 -18.04 5.88
N THR A 3 34.25 -18.61 7.04
CA THR A 3 33.74 -18.18 8.35
C THR A 3 34.22 -16.78 8.77
N ALA A 4 35.37 -16.34 8.25
CA ALA A 4 35.92 -15.00 8.53
C ALA A 4 35.23 -13.92 7.68
N ILE A 5 34.82 -14.25 6.46
CA ILE A 5 33.98 -13.38 5.61
C ILE A 5 32.59 -13.18 6.25
N GLN A 6 32.04 -14.19 6.93
CA GLN A 6 30.80 -14.04 7.72
C GLN A 6 30.98 -13.23 9.02
N HIS A 7 32.17 -13.23 9.62
CA HIS A 7 32.46 -12.55 10.89
C HIS A 7 32.96 -11.10 10.74
N GLN A 8 33.36 -10.65 9.55
CA GLN A 8 33.78 -9.26 9.28
C GLN A 8 32.59 -8.28 9.15
N LEU A 9 31.70 -8.29 10.14
CA LEU A 9 30.53 -7.42 10.21
C LEU A 9 30.45 -6.70 11.56
N SER A 10 31.56 -6.10 12.02
CA SER A 10 31.68 -5.04 13.05
C SER A 10 33.13 -5.03 13.58
N GLY A 11 33.91 -3.93 13.62
CA GLY A 11 33.47 -2.54 13.73
C GLY A 11 34.57 -1.46 13.69
N ASP A 12 35.58 -1.52 12.82
CA ASP A 12 36.70 -0.55 12.83
C ASP A 12 37.54 -0.45 11.53
N GLY A 13 37.14 -1.09 10.43
CA GLY A 13 37.88 -1.10 9.15
C GLY A 13 37.11 -1.80 8.03
N THR A 14 35.92 -1.29 7.74
CA THR A 14 34.80 -1.96 7.07
C THR A 14 35.07 -2.35 5.61
N CYS A 15 35.67 -3.53 5.38
CA CYS A 15 35.43 -4.26 4.14
C CYS A 15 34.02 -4.87 4.23
N ILE A 16 33.07 -4.33 3.47
CA ILE A 16 31.70 -4.85 3.43
C ILE A 16 31.59 -5.76 2.20
N SER A 17 31.22 -7.02 2.43
CA SER A 17 31.05 -8.02 1.37
C SER A 17 29.60 -8.47 1.23
N TYR A 18 29.25 -9.05 0.07
CA TYR A 18 27.96 -9.69 -0.15
C TYR A 18 28.10 -10.93 -1.04
N LEU A 19 27.17 -11.88 -0.88
CA LEU A 19 27.09 -13.09 -1.72
C LEU A 19 26.59 -12.71 -3.12
N ALA A 20 27.18 -13.29 -4.17
CA ALA A 20 26.86 -12.94 -5.55
C ALA A 20 27.01 -14.14 -6.50
N GLY A 21 26.39 -14.07 -7.68
CA GLY A 21 26.39 -15.17 -8.64
C GLY A 21 25.49 -16.28 -8.14
N ALA A 22 24.24 -15.94 -7.88
CA ALA A 22 23.21 -16.85 -7.44
C ALA A 22 23.13 -18.02 -8.45
N LYS A 23 22.93 -19.25 -7.95
CA LYS A 23 22.89 -20.46 -8.79
C LYS A 23 21.51 -20.72 -9.40
N HIS A 24 21.48 -21.03 -10.70
CA HIS A 24 20.26 -21.38 -11.42
C HIS A 24 19.49 -22.56 -10.79
N GLY A 25 18.15 -22.48 -10.87
CA GLY A 25 17.25 -23.54 -10.40
C GLY A 25 17.10 -23.66 -8.88
N ARG A 26 17.79 -22.83 -8.09
CA ARG A 26 17.72 -22.86 -6.62
C ARG A 26 16.70 -21.92 -6.00
N TRP A 27 16.16 -20.99 -6.78
CA TRP A 27 15.35 -19.89 -6.27
C TRP A 27 13.91 -20.07 -6.71
N PRO A 28 12.96 -20.22 -5.76
CA PRO A 28 11.55 -20.31 -6.08
C PRO A 28 11.09 -18.99 -6.68
N ALA A 29 10.54 -19.07 -7.87
CA ALA A 29 9.84 -17.97 -8.51
C ALA A 29 8.36 -18.03 -8.13
N ILE A 30 7.80 -16.88 -7.79
CA ILE A 30 6.36 -16.67 -7.63
C ILE A 30 5.88 -15.97 -8.90
N PRO A 31 5.38 -16.72 -9.91
CA PRO A 31 4.86 -16.11 -11.11
C PRO A 31 3.68 -15.17 -10.76
N TRP A 32 3.52 -14.08 -11.49
CA TRP A 32 2.30 -13.29 -11.38
C TRP A 32 1.13 -14.06 -11.99
N GLN A 33 -0.06 -13.91 -11.42
CA GLN A 33 -1.23 -14.66 -11.84
C GLN A 33 -1.87 -13.97 -13.05
N ASN A 34 -1.84 -14.65 -14.19
CA ASN A 34 -2.30 -14.12 -15.47
C ASN A 34 -3.81 -14.37 -15.65
N ASP A 35 -4.64 -13.61 -14.94
CA ASP A 35 -6.10 -13.84 -14.96
C ASP A 35 -6.78 -13.47 -16.28
N ALA A 36 -6.10 -12.69 -17.13
CA ALA A 36 -6.33 -12.56 -18.57
C ALA A 36 -5.35 -11.52 -19.11
N THR A 37 -4.66 -11.83 -20.20
CA THR A 37 -3.98 -10.77 -20.97
C THR A 37 -5.06 -9.87 -21.57
N CYS A 38 -5.10 -8.59 -21.17
CA CYS A 38 -5.90 -7.60 -21.88
C CYS A 38 -4.97 -6.74 -22.73
N GLY A 39 -5.46 -6.28 -23.89
CA GLY A 39 -4.72 -5.34 -24.72
C GLY A 39 -4.65 -3.94 -24.10
N PRO A 40 -3.84 -3.03 -24.68
CA PRO A 40 -3.84 -1.63 -24.27
C PRO A 40 -5.23 -1.01 -24.47
N ARG A 41 -5.56 -0.04 -23.61
CA ARG A 41 -6.80 0.73 -23.73
C ARG A 41 -6.64 1.88 -24.70
N PHE A 42 -5.45 2.48 -24.72
CA PHE A 42 -5.09 3.51 -25.66
C PHE A 42 -3.90 3.03 -26.52
N PRO A 43 -4.10 2.79 -27.83
CA PRO A 43 -3.00 2.45 -28.74
C PRO A 43 -2.11 3.68 -28.98
N GLY A 44 -0.80 3.54 -28.86
CA GLY A 44 0.15 4.65 -28.97
C GLY A 44 0.85 5.04 -27.66
N THR A 45 1.33 6.28 -27.64
CA THR A 45 2.15 6.87 -26.59
C THR A 45 1.37 7.88 -25.72
N ALA A 46 1.99 8.40 -24.68
CA ALA A 46 1.43 9.50 -23.88
C ALA A 46 1.19 10.76 -24.74
N ASP A 47 2.12 11.08 -25.64
CA ASP A 47 1.98 12.20 -26.58
C ASP A 47 0.80 11.99 -27.55
N ASP A 48 0.62 10.76 -28.05
CA ASP A 48 -0.52 10.42 -28.90
C ASP A 48 -1.85 10.59 -28.14
N LEU A 49 -1.88 10.21 -26.86
CA LEU A 49 -3.04 10.42 -26.00
C LEU A 49 -3.32 11.92 -25.81
N LEU A 50 -2.30 12.72 -25.50
CA LEU A 50 -2.42 14.17 -25.36
C LEU A 50 -2.96 14.82 -26.65
N ALA A 51 -2.41 14.46 -27.80
CA ALA A 51 -2.83 14.98 -29.10
C ALA A 51 -4.29 14.59 -29.45
N SER A 52 -4.79 13.48 -28.92
CA SER A 52 -6.17 13.03 -29.14
C SER A 52 -7.23 13.83 -28.36
N LEU A 53 -6.83 14.56 -27.32
CA LEU A 53 -7.75 15.33 -26.48
C LEU A 53 -8.20 16.61 -27.20
N LYS A 54 -9.50 16.85 -27.27
CA LYS A 54 -10.08 17.93 -28.10
C LYS A 54 -9.97 19.34 -27.49
N SER A 55 -9.88 19.46 -26.18
CA SER A 55 -9.89 20.76 -25.48
C SER A 55 -8.52 21.08 -24.87
N ALA A 56 -8.07 22.32 -24.99
CA ALA A 56 -6.83 22.80 -24.36
C ALA A 56 -6.80 22.58 -22.83
N ALA A 57 -7.94 22.72 -22.15
CA ALA A 57 -8.05 22.47 -20.71
C ALA A 57 -7.78 21.00 -20.35
N SER A 58 -8.38 20.06 -21.08
CA SER A 58 -8.12 18.62 -20.88
C SER A 58 -6.69 18.24 -21.24
N GLN A 59 -6.13 18.83 -22.31
CA GLN A 59 -4.72 18.63 -22.69
C GLN A 59 -3.79 19.09 -21.57
N HIS A 60 -3.95 20.31 -21.06
CA HIS A 60 -3.10 20.84 -19.99
C HIS A 60 -3.18 19.99 -18.72
N LYS A 61 -4.39 19.54 -18.33
CA LYS A 61 -4.57 18.66 -17.18
C LYS A 61 -3.91 17.30 -17.39
N ALA A 62 -4.10 16.70 -18.56
CA ALA A 62 -3.50 15.41 -18.89
C ALA A 62 -1.98 15.51 -18.98
N GLU A 63 -1.43 16.61 -19.49
CA GLU A 63 0.02 16.86 -19.57
C GLU A 63 0.65 16.84 -18.17
N ALA A 64 0.01 17.52 -17.20
CA ALA A 64 0.45 17.52 -15.81
C ALA A 64 0.38 16.14 -15.13
N MET A 65 -0.43 15.21 -15.66
CA MET A 65 -0.55 13.83 -15.16
C MET A 65 0.40 12.88 -15.88
N LEU A 66 0.54 13.03 -17.20
CA LEU A 66 1.27 12.11 -18.07
C LEU A 66 2.76 12.39 -18.12
N HIS A 67 3.22 13.55 -17.66
CA HIS A 67 4.64 13.91 -17.68
C HIS A 67 5.20 14.21 -16.29
N ASN A 68 6.38 13.67 -16.00
CA ASN A 68 7.22 14.06 -14.88
C ASN A 68 8.11 15.23 -15.29
N GLU A 69 8.21 16.25 -14.43
CA GLU A 69 9.19 17.33 -14.59
C GLU A 69 10.58 16.88 -14.15
N VAL A 70 11.58 17.01 -15.04
CA VAL A 70 12.95 16.54 -14.81
C VAL A 70 13.98 17.53 -15.34
N LYS A 71 15.24 17.32 -14.95
CA LYS A 71 16.44 17.88 -15.61
C LYS A 71 17.16 16.75 -16.35
N ILE A 72 17.53 16.95 -17.61
CA ILE A 72 18.32 15.96 -18.37
C ILE A 72 19.80 16.34 -18.29
N CYS A 73 20.61 15.52 -17.61
CA CYS A 73 22.04 15.77 -17.48
C CYS A 73 22.70 15.81 -18.86
N SER A 74 23.35 16.93 -19.21
CA SER A 74 24.03 17.11 -20.51
C SER A 74 25.21 16.16 -20.71
N ALA A 75 25.86 15.71 -19.62
CA ALA A 75 27.02 14.84 -19.68
C ALA A 75 26.68 13.36 -19.93
N CYS A 76 25.57 12.85 -19.36
CA CYS A 76 25.24 11.42 -19.43
C CYS A 76 23.81 11.11 -19.93
N GLY A 77 23.00 12.13 -20.20
CA GLY A 77 21.62 11.98 -20.66
C GLY A 77 20.62 11.48 -19.60
N LYS A 78 21.04 11.31 -18.34
CA LYS A 78 20.14 10.83 -17.28
C LYS A 78 19.12 11.89 -16.89
N ALA A 79 17.85 11.49 -16.84
CA ALA A 79 16.79 12.27 -16.21
C ALA A 79 16.96 12.27 -14.68
N CYS A 80 17.06 13.47 -14.12
CA CYS A 80 17.22 13.75 -12.71
C CYS A 80 16.00 14.52 -12.20
N ALA A 81 15.64 14.36 -10.93
CA ALA A 81 14.55 15.13 -10.34
C ALA A 81 14.86 16.64 -10.45
N LEU A 82 13.82 17.44 -10.66
CA LEU A 82 13.94 18.89 -10.88
C LEU A 82 14.67 19.61 -9.72
N THR A 83 14.57 19.08 -8.50
CA THR A 83 15.18 19.62 -7.28
C THR A 83 16.67 19.28 -7.12
N LEU A 84 17.25 18.45 -7.99
CA LEU A 84 18.66 18.09 -7.90
C LEU A 84 19.54 19.15 -8.57
N ASP A 85 20.64 19.48 -7.89
CA ASP A 85 21.71 20.34 -8.40
C ASP A 85 22.85 19.54 -9.04
N VAL A 86 22.99 18.26 -8.69
CA VAL A 86 23.98 17.34 -9.28
C VAL A 86 23.31 16.08 -9.81
N CYS A 87 23.80 15.57 -10.94
CA CYS A 87 23.32 14.33 -11.51
C CYS A 87 23.60 13.16 -10.57
N ASN A 88 22.56 12.43 -10.15
CA ASN A 88 22.68 11.26 -9.28
C ASN A 88 23.22 10.00 -9.99
N SER A 89 24.05 10.17 -11.02
CA SER A 89 24.74 9.07 -11.72
C SER A 89 26.19 9.43 -12.00
N CYS A 90 26.45 10.57 -12.63
CA CYS A 90 27.81 11.01 -12.96
C CYS A 90 28.32 12.15 -12.06
N SER A 91 27.50 12.64 -11.12
CA SER A 91 27.80 13.78 -10.25
C SER A 91 28.07 15.11 -10.98
N GLY A 92 27.80 15.19 -12.29
CA GLY A 92 27.91 16.44 -13.05
C GLY A 92 26.89 17.48 -12.59
N ASP A 93 27.28 18.75 -12.62
CA ASP A 93 26.40 19.88 -12.28
C ASP A 93 25.21 19.97 -13.25
N ILE A 94 24.01 20.03 -12.70
CA ILE A 94 22.74 20.18 -13.41
C ILE A 94 21.91 21.33 -12.84
N LYS A 95 22.47 22.19 -11.99
CA LYS A 95 21.75 23.29 -11.34
C LYS A 95 21.02 24.17 -12.36
N ASP A 96 21.72 24.57 -13.42
CA ASP A 96 21.21 25.45 -14.48
C ASP A 96 20.65 24.68 -15.69
N THR A 97 20.49 23.36 -15.59
CA THR A 97 19.88 22.56 -16.66
C THR A 97 18.39 22.92 -16.80
N ALA A 98 17.96 23.24 -18.01
CA ALA A 98 16.56 23.56 -18.31
C ALA A 98 15.62 22.42 -17.94
N LYS A 99 14.42 22.79 -17.48
CA LYS A 99 13.32 21.84 -17.23
C LYS A 99 12.98 21.09 -18.51
N SER A 100 12.79 19.78 -18.38
CA SER A 100 12.37 18.86 -19.43
C SER A 100 11.30 17.92 -18.88
N TYR A 101 10.85 16.98 -19.70
CA TYR A 101 9.76 16.07 -19.37
C TYR A 101 10.13 14.63 -19.72
N THR A 102 9.58 13.71 -18.92
CA THR A 102 9.60 12.26 -19.19
C THR A 102 8.24 11.68 -18.89
N ASP A 103 7.88 10.57 -19.53
CA ASP A 103 6.61 9.89 -19.27
C ASP A 103 6.44 9.55 -17.77
N ASN A 104 5.30 9.90 -17.21
CA ASN A 104 4.80 9.38 -15.94
C ASN A 104 4.24 7.99 -16.18
N VAL A 105 5.11 6.99 -16.11
CA VAL A 105 4.77 5.61 -16.48
C VAL A 105 3.67 5.03 -15.60
N MET A 106 3.54 5.47 -14.35
CA MET A 106 2.46 5.02 -13.47
C MET A 106 1.09 5.50 -13.95
N MET A 107 1.00 6.76 -14.37
CA MET A 107 -0.23 7.28 -14.98
C MET A 107 -0.50 6.63 -16.33
N CYS A 108 0.53 6.35 -17.12
CA CYS A 108 0.38 5.62 -18.37
C CYS A 108 -0.15 4.19 -18.15
N PHE A 109 0.29 3.50 -17.07
CA PHE A 109 -0.28 2.19 -16.69
C PHE A 109 -1.76 2.30 -16.33
N MET A 110 -2.14 3.29 -15.50
CA MET A 110 -3.54 3.52 -15.10
C MET A 110 -4.46 3.84 -16.28
N LEU A 111 -3.93 4.56 -17.27
CA LEU A 111 -4.65 4.94 -18.49
C LEU A 111 -4.57 3.88 -19.60
N GLY A 112 -3.85 2.78 -19.37
CA GLY A 112 -3.69 1.70 -20.33
C GLY A 112 -3.05 2.14 -21.65
N VAL A 113 -2.11 3.09 -21.60
CA VAL A 113 -1.30 3.51 -22.75
C VAL A 113 -0.43 2.34 -23.20
N GLU A 114 -0.36 2.10 -24.51
CA GLU A 114 0.30 0.92 -25.06
C GLU A 114 1.81 0.88 -24.79
N LYS A 115 2.50 2.00 -25.00
CA LYS A 115 3.96 2.05 -25.02
C LYS A 115 4.50 3.44 -24.74
N THR A 116 5.76 3.49 -24.34
CA THR A 116 6.57 4.71 -24.48
C THR A 116 7.18 4.75 -25.88
N SER A 117 7.95 5.78 -26.19
CA SER A 117 8.80 5.81 -27.40
C SER A 117 9.85 4.70 -27.45
N LYS A 118 10.13 4.00 -26.33
CA LYS A 118 11.23 3.04 -26.20
C LYS A 118 10.79 1.59 -25.96
N TYR A 119 9.67 1.37 -25.28
CA TYR A 119 9.24 0.03 -24.85
C TYR A 119 7.74 -0.05 -24.55
N PRO A 120 7.12 -1.25 -24.64
CA PRO A 120 5.73 -1.46 -24.25
C PRO A 120 5.50 -1.24 -22.75
N LEU A 121 4.33 -0.73 -22.38
CA LEU A 121 3.95 -0.39 -21.00
C LEU A 121 3.14 -1.52 -20.33
N THR A 122 3.59 -2.77 -20.52
CA THR A 122 3.03 -3.92 -19.80
C THR A 122 3.68 -4.08 -18.43
N ILE A 123 2.89 -4.49 -17.42
CA ILE A 123 3.36 -4.68 -16.04
C ILE A 123 2.89 -6.02 -15.44
N PRO A 124 3.66 -6.64 -14.54
CA PRO A 124 3.26 -7.83 -13.79
C PRO A 124 2.24 -7.46 -12.70
N ILE A 125 0.96 -7.40 -13.07
CA ILE A 125 -0.12 -7.08 -12.14
C ILE A 125 -0.34 -8.25 -11.17
N ARG A 126 -0.33 -7.94 -9.88
CA ARG A 126 -0.54 -8.90 -8.78
C ARG A 126 -1.96 -8.86 -8.26
N ALA A 127 -2.56 -7.68 -8.21
CA ALA A 127 -3.96 -7.45 -7.88
C ALA A 127 -4.40 -6.10 -8.48
N GLN A 128 -5.67 -5.99 -8.86
CA GLN A 128 -6.25 -4.75 -9.36
C GLN A 128 -7.74 -4.68 -9.02
N SER A 129 -8.24 -3.48 -8.79
CA SER A 129 -9.67 -3.16 -8.68
C SER A 129 -9.91 -1.78 -9.28
N SER A 130 -11.11 -1.22 -9.19
CA SER A 130 -11.33 0.18 -9.61
C SER A 130 -10.58 1.19 -8.76
N SER A 131 -10.21 0.84 -7.52
CA SER A 131 -9.62 1.75 -6.53
C SER A 131 -8.11 1.58 -6.35
N PHE A 132 -7.51 0.49 -6.83
CA PHE A 132 -6.07 0.27 -6.75
C PHE A 132 -5.48 -0.56 -7.89
N LEU A 133 -4.17 -0.44 -8.06
CA LEU A 133 -3.33 -1.31 -8.87
C LEU A 133 -2.09 -1.73 -8.07
N CYS A 134 -1.91 -3.03 -7.88
CA CYS A 134 -0.75 -3.64 -7.23
C CYS A 134 0.06 -4.47 -8.25
N TYR A 135 1.37 -4.25 -8.30
CA TYR A 135 2.27 -4.89 -9.27
C TYR A 135 3.68 -5.07 -8.70
N ASP A 136 4.49 -5.95 -9.30
CA ASP A 136 5.91 -6.07 -8.91
C ASP A 136 6.69 -4.83 -9.34
N ASP A 137 7.61 -4.37 -8.50
CA ASP A 137 8.49 -3.24 -8.81
C ASP A 137 9.63 -3.64 -9.78
N LEU A 138 9.86 -2.84 -10.83
CA LEU A 138 10.92 -3.07 -11.83
C LEU A 138 12.34 -2.92 -11.24
N LEU A 139 12.46 -2.14 -10.17
CA LEU A 139 13.66 -1.92 -9.39
C LEU A 139 13.63 -2.72 -8.08
N ALA A 140 13.00 -3.91 -8.11
CA ALA A 140 12.92 -4.87 -7.01
C ALA A 140 14.22 -4.91 -6.20
N SER A 141 14.12 -4.74 -4.88
CA SER A 141 15.25 -4.82 -3.94
C SER A 141 15.20 -6.09 -3.07
N SER A 142 14.04 -6.75 -3.05
CA SER A 142 13.82 -8.09 -2.50
C SER A 142 13.03 -8.94 -3.49
N PRO A 143 12.95 -10.27 -3.26
CA PRO A 143 12.09 -11.14 -4.06
C PRO A 143 10.59 -10.77 -3.99
N CYS A 144 10.14 -10.08 -2.93
CA CYS A 144 8.77 -9.57 -2.80
C CYS A 144 8.82 -8.04 -2.62
N HIS A 145 8.97 -7.32 -3.73
CA HIS A 145 8.88 -5.86 -3.80
C HIS A 145 7.67 -5.48 -4.66
N LEU A 146 6.64 -4.98 -4.01
CA LEU A 146 5.38 -4.57 -4.61
C LEU A 146 5.28 -3.05 -4.62
N ASN A 147 4.64 -2.51 -5.66
CA ASN A 147 4.08 -1.16 -5.65
C ASN A 147 2.57 -1.25 -5.62
N VAL A 148 1.94 -0.37 -4.85
CA VAL A 148 0.47 -0.18 -4.88
C VAL A 148 0.15 1.28 -5.11
N ILE A 149 -0.63 1.55 -6.16
CA ILE A 149 -1.12 2.89 -6.48
C ILE A 149 -2.64 2.98 -6.30
N PRO A 150 -3.17 4.10 -5.80
CA PRO A 150 -4.60 4.37 -5.89
C PRO A 150 -4.95 4.73 -7.33
N THR A 151 -6.08 4.24 -7.83
CA THR A 151 -6.48 4.43 -9.22
C THR A 151 -7.65 5.40 -9.41
N GLU A 152 -8.33 5.76 -8.33
CA GLU A 152 -9.44 6.74 -8.32
C GLU A 152 -8.95 8.19 -8.21
N HIS A 153 -7.70 8.39 -7.79
CA HIS A 153 -7.14 9.70 -7.51
C HIS A 153 -5.79 9.89 -8.21
N TYR A 154 -5.60 11.07 -8.80
CA TYR A 154 -4.27 11.57 -9.13
C TYR A 154 -3.69 12.28 -7.92
N LEU A 155 -2.64 11.71 -7.34
CA LEU A 155 -1.96 12.24 -6.16
C LEU A 155 -0.46 12.25 -6.45
N PRO A 156 0.13 13.39 -6.86
CA PRO A 156 1.53 13.45 -7.27
C PRO A 156 2.52 12.85 -6.26
N ASP A 157 2.28 13.07 -4.97
CA ASP A 157 3.09 12.54 -3.87
C ASP A 157 2.30 12.45 -2.55
N TRP A 158 2.93 11.97 -1.49
CA TRP A 158 2.28 11.72 -0.19
C TRP A 158 1.79 12.97 0.53
N ARG A 159 2.30 14.18 0.23
CA ARG A 159 1.84 15.42 0.89
C ARG A 159 0.38 15.71 0.57
N TRP A 160 -0.09 15.27 -0.60
CA TRP A 160 -1.49 15.42 -0.99
C TRP A 160 -2.46 14.71 -0.03
N LEU A 161 -2.00 13.66 0.66
CA LEU A 161 -2.78 12.98 1.71
C LEU A 161 -3.06 13.89 2.92
N LEU A 162 -2.20 14.88 3.18
CA LEU A 162 -2.29 15.80 4.31
C LEU A 162 -3.36 16.89 4.14
N THR A 163 -3.78 17.15 2.90
CA THR A 163 -4.82 18.15 2.60
C THR A 163 -6.20 17.68 3.06
N ARG A 164 -6.41 16.35 3.11
CA ARG A 164 -7.65 15.71 3.54
C ARG A 164 -7.29 14.53 4.45
N PRO A 165 -6.81 14.76 5.68
CA PRO A 165 -6.13 13.73 6.49
C PRO A 165 -6.92 12.45 6.74
N ARG A 166 -8.26 12.53 6.85
CA ARG A 166 -9.08 11.33 7.00
C ARG A 166 -9.08 10.47 5.74
N GLU A 167 -9.40 11.06 4.59
CA GLU A 167 -9.38 10.37 3.31
C GLU A 167 -7.96 9.90 2.95
N GLY A 168 -6.95 10.72 3.26
CA GLY A 168 -5.55 10.36 3.09
C GLY A 168 -5.15 9.14 3.93
N LEU A 169 -5.64 9.06 5.18
CA LEU A 169 -5.44 7.90 6.05
C LEU A 169 -6.12 6.65 5.46
N ASP A 170 -7.38 6.78 5.03
CA ASP A 170 -8.16 5.67 4.46
C ASP A 170 -7.50 5.11 3.18
N ILE A 171 -7.05 6.00 2.28
CA ILE A 171 -6.30 5.62 1.07
C ILE A 171 -5.03 4.87 1.48
N MET A 172 -4.21 5.44 2.36
CA MET A 172 -2.92 4.86 2.74
C MET A 172 -3.08 3.49 3.44
N GLU A 173 -4.05 3.34 4.34
CA GLU A 173 -4.35 2.05 4.99
C GLU A 173 -4.87 1.02 3.97
N SER A 174 -5.67 1.44 2.99
CA SER A 174 -6.14 0.57 1.90
C SER A 174 -4.98 0.08 1.03
N LEU A 175 -4.05 0.96 0.62
CA LEU A 175 -2.86 0.58 -0.15
C LEU A 175 -2.00 -0.44 0.59
N TYR A 176 -1.79 -0.23 1.90
CA TYR A 176 -1.02 -1.15 2.74
C TYR A 176 -1.70 -2.51 2.87
N ARG A 177 -3.02 -2.52 3.12
CA ARG A 177 -3.81 -3.75 3.19
C ARG A 177 -3.70 -4.56 1.89
N VAL A 178 -3.85 -3.92 0.73
CA VAL A 178 -3.69 -4.60 -0.57
C VAL A 178 -2.30 -5.22 -0.73
N ALA A 179 -1.24 -4.48 -0.40
CA ALA A 179 0.12 -5.00 -0.48
C ALA A 179 0.33 -6.21 0.44
N LYS A 180 -0.17 -6.11 1.68
CA LYS A 180 -0.15 -7.18 2.68
C LYS A 180 -0.91 -8.40 2.19
N ASP A 181 -2.12 -8.24 1.67
CA ASP A 181 -2.96 -9.35 1.19
C ASP A 181 -2.29 -10.07 0.02
N VAL A 182 -1.67 -9.34 -0.91
CA VAL A 182 -0.87 -9.94 -2.01
C VAL A 182 0.34 -10.69 -1.47
N ALA A 183 1.12 -10.09 -0.57
CA ALA A 183 2.27 -10.73 0.03
C ALA A 183 1.88 -12.01 0.79
N MET A 184 0.78 -11.98 1.54
CA MET A 184 0.23 -13.15 2.25
C MET A 184 -0.20 -14.24 1.29
N SER A 185 -1.09 -13.91 0.36
CA SER A 185 -1.79 -14.88 -0.49
C SER A 185 -0.93 -15.48 -1.59
N GLN A 186 0.09 -14.76 -2.09
CA GLN A 186 0.90 -15.21 -3.22
C GLN A 186 2.33 -15.63 -2.83
N PHE A 187 2.96 -14.94 -1.88
CA PHE A 187 4.36 -15.18 -1.52
C PHE A 187 4.48 -16.02 -0.25
N ILE A 188 3.87 -15.58 0.85
CA ILE A 188 3.97 -16.26 2.15
C ILE A 188 3.20 -17.60 2.17
N SER A 189 2.12 -17.71 1.41
CA SER A 189 1.42 -18.99 1.22
C SER A 189 2.26 -20.05 0.50
N ASN A 190 3.31 -19.66 -0.23
CA ASN A 190 4.19 -20.58 -0.93
C ASN A 190 5.28 -21.14 0.00
N SER A 191 5.14 -22.41 0.39
CA SER A 191 6.06 -23.02 1.37
C SER A 191 7.50 -23.10 0.89
N ASP A 192 7.75 -23.26 -0.41
CA ASP A 192 9.11 -23.38 -0.96
C ASP A 192 9.81 -22.02 -0.94
N PHE A 193 9.08 -20.97 -1.30
CA PHE A 193 9.52 -19.58 -1.13
C PHE A 193 9.85 -19.27 0.33
N VAL A 194 8.93 -19.60 1.25
CA VAL A 194 9.13 -19.33 2.67
C VAL A 194 10.36 -20.06 3.21
N LYS A 195 10.47 -21.37 2.97
CA LYS A 195 11.60 -22.18 3.47
C LYS A 195 12.94 -21.78 2.85
N LYS A 196 12.94 -21.34 1.58
CA LYS A 196 14.17 -20.95 0.90
C LYS A 196 14.70 -19.61 1.38
N LEU A 197 13.85 -18.60 1.47
CA LEU A 197 14.28 -17.23 1.71
C LEU A 197 14.41 -16.89 3.20
N PHE A 198 13.59 -17.49 4.05
CA PHE A 198 13.54 -17.12 5.47
C PHE A 198 14.33 -18.06 6.36
N SER A 199 14.93 -17.50 7.41
CA SER A 199 15.64 -18.27 8.43
C SER A 199 14.67 -19.19 9.18
N PRO A 200 15.11 -20.33 9.73
CA PRO A 200 14.23 -21.26 10.43
C PRO A 200 13.41 -20.62 11.57
N SER A 201 13.98 -19.66 12.30
CA SER A 201 13.27 -18.92 13.34
C SER A 201 12.13 -18.07 12.77
N VAL A 202 12.36 -17.40 11.64
CA VAL A 202 11.34 -16.58 10.98
C VAL A 202 10.30 -17.44 10.28
N VAL A 203 10.66 -18.59 9.72
CA VAL A 203 9.68 -19.55 9.20
C VAL A 203 8.69 -19.97 10.29
N ASN A 204 9.15 -20.27 11.51
CA ASN A 204 8.26 -20.61 12.62
C ASN A 204 7.32 -19.45 12.98
N GLU A 205 7.81 -18.21 12.92
CA GLU A 205 6.98 -17.03 13.16
C GLU A 205 5.92 -16.83 12.08
N ILE A 206 6.31 -16.95 10.80
CA ILE A 206 5.39 -16.90 9.65
C ILE A 206 4.28 -17.94 9.79
N MET A 207 4.62 -19.18 10.19
CA MET A 207 3.64 -20.25 10.35
C MET A 207 2.70 -20.03 11.54
N ARG A 208 3.15 -19.29 12.56
CA ARG A 208 2.33 -18.95 13.73
C ARG A 208 1.37 -17.81 13.43
N ASP A 209 1.86 -16.73 12.85
CA ASP A 209 1.05 -15.55 12.49
C ASP A 209 1.70 -14.81 11.30
N PRO A 210 1.28 -15.12 10.05
CA PRO A 210 1.85 -14.49 8.87
C PRO A 210 1.48 -13.00 8.77
N GLY A 211 0.35 -12.59 9.36
CA GLY A 211 -0.09 -11.20 9.37
C GLY A 211 0.81 -10.35 10.28
N TYR A 212 1.08 -10.84 11.49
CA TYR A 212 2.01 -10.22 12.42
C TYR A 212 3.43 -10.14 11.85
N PHE A 213 3.90 -11.22 11.20
CA PHE A 213 5.19 -11.23 10.54
C PHE A 213 5.29 -10.07 9.52
N ILE A 214 4.31 -9.91 8.64
CA ILE A 214 4.30 -8.82 7.66
C ILE A 214 4.27 -7.45 8.34
N ASP A 215 3.40 -7.28 9.34
CA ASP A 215 3.29 -6.00 10.05
C ASP A 215 4.58 -5.65 10.79
N THR A 216 5.37 -6.64 11.19
CA THR A 216 6.62 -6.46 11.94
C THR A 216 7.80 -6.24 11.00
N TYR A 217 7.92 -7.06 9.95
CA TYR A 217 9.10 -7.14 9.07
C TYR A 217 9.00 -6.30 7.81
N GLY A 218 7.79 -5.97 7.35
CA GLY A 218 7.58 -5.20 6.12
C GLY A 218 8.28 -3.85 6.14
N MET A 219 8.97 -3.54 5.04
CA MET A 219 9.59 -2.25 4.78
C MET A 219 8.73 -1.49 3.77
N SER A 220 7.89 -0.58 4.26
CA SER A 220 6.92 0.09 3.41
C SER A 220 6.92 1.60 3.58
N GLY A 221 6.75 2.34 2.48
CA GLY A 221 6.76 3.80 2.52
C GLY A 221 6.69 4.43 1.13
N PHE A 222 6.96 5.73 1.11
CA PHE A 222 6.84 6.59 -0.07
C PHE A 222 8.15 7.33 -0.32
N ASN A 223 8.52 7.47 -1.59
CA ASN A 223 9.65 8.31 -1.98
C ASN A 223 9.20 9.76 -2.16
N TYR A 224 9.97 10.72 -1.62
CA TYR A 224 9.78 12.15 -1.85
C TYR A 224 11.12 12.86 -2.17
N PRO A 225 11.20 13.69 -3.23
CA PRO A 225 10.19 13.85 -4.31
C PRO A 225 10.06 12.56 -5.13
N PRO A 226 8.88 12.05 -5.49
CA PRO A 226 8.79 10.74 -6.12
C PRO A 226 9.44 10.73 -7.52
N SER A 227 9.90 9.56 -7.98
CA SER A 227 10.44 9.40 -9.33
C SER A 227 9.36 9.39 -10.42
N GLN A 228 8.11 9.19 -10.03
CA GLN A 228 6.91 9.20 -10.86
C GLN A 228 5.86 10.01 -10.10
N MET A 229 5.23 11.01 -10.73
CA MET A 229 4.25 11.89 -10.10
C MET A 229 2.90 11.20 -9.90
N GLN A 230 2.90 10.03 -9.28
CA GLN A 230 1.71 9.35 -8.77
C GLN A 230 2.15 8.61 -7.52
N ILE A 231 1.44 8.83 -6.41
CA ILE A 231 1.75 8.20 -5.15
C ILE A 231 1.69 6.68 -5.32
N HIS A 232 2.75 6.02 -4.88
CA HIS A 232 2.84 4.57 -4.87
C HIS A 232 3.46 4.16 -3.54
N LEU A 233 2.76 3.27 -2.83
CA LEU A 233 3.34 2.61 -1.68
C LEU A 233 4.34 1.58 -2.20
N GLN A 234 5.62 1.79 -1.90
CA GLN A 234 6.62 0.72 -2.00
C GLN A 234 6.42 -0.19 -0.80
N PHE A 235 6.23 -1.47 -1.06
CA PHE A 235 6.12 -2.50 -0.04
C PHE A 235 7.15 -3.59 -0.31
N ILE A 236 8.15 -3.67 0.56
CA ILE A 236 9.30 -4.55 0.42
C ILE A 236 9.27 -5.52 1.60
N LEU A 237 9.10 -6.80 1.31
CA LEU A 237 9.24 -7.84 2.32
C LEU A 237 10.69 -8.31 2.35
N PRO A 238 11.36 -8.35 3.52
CA PRO A 238 12.70 -8.94 3.63
C PRO A 238 12.66 -10.45 3.34
N PRO A 239 13.82 -11.10 3.14
CA PRO A 239 15.14 -10.46 3.05
C PRO A 239 15.32 -9.69 1.75
N LEU A 240 16.02 -8.56 1.84
CA LEU A 240 16.60 -7.88 0.68
C LEU A 240 17.59 -8.82 -0.01
N MET A 241 17.70 -8.70 -1.33
CA MET A 241 18.74 -9.39 -2.10
C MET A 241 20.14 -9.00 -1.57
N PRO A 242 21.16 -9.87 -1.64
CA PRO A 242 22.43 -9.65 -0.94
C PRO A 242 23.09 -8.27 -1.19
N PHE A 243 23.11 -7.81 -2.44
CA PHE A 243 23.61 -6.47 -2.77
C PHE A 243 22.81 -5.34 -2.11
N HIS A 244 21.48 -5.46 -2.09
CA HIS A 244 20.59 -4.50 -1.44
C HIS A 244 20.69 -4.57 0.10
N ALA A 245 20.87 -5.75 0.68
CA ALA A 245 21.14 -5.90 2.10
C ALA A 245 22.42 -5.17 2.52
N ARG A 246 23.48 -5.21 1.69
CA ARG A 246 24.68 -4.40 1.89
C ARG A 246 24.38 -2.91 1.85
N LEU A 247 23.69 -2.44 0.82
CA LEU A 247 23.33 -1.02 0.70
C LEU A 247 22.50 -0.53 1.89
N LEU A 248 21.61 -1.38 2.43
CA LEU A 248 20.90 -1.09 3.68
C LEU A 248 21.86 -0.97 4.87
N ALA A 249 22.82 -1.88 5.02
CA ALA A 249 23.81 -1.81 6.10
C ALA A 249 24.66 -0.53 6.05
N GLU A 250 24.97 -0.05 4.83
CA GLU A 250 25.72 1.17 4.54
C GLU A 250 24.89 2.48 4.60
N ASP A 251 23.61 2.42 4.99
CA ASP A 251 22.69 3.56 4.96
C ASP A 251 22.54 4.21 3.56
N LYS A 252 22.77 3.40 2.51
CA LYS A 252 22.58 3.76 1.10
C LYS A 252 21.23 3.31 0.54
N HIS A 253 20.37 2.73 1.38
CA HIS A 253 18.95 2.55 1.09
C HIS A 253 18.10 3.40 2.03
N PHE A 254 16.86 3.67 1.59
CA PHE A 254 15.87 4.42 2.36
C PHE A 254 16.43 5.74 2.89
N HIS A 255 17.08 6.51 2.00
CA HIS A 255 17.83 7.71 2.37
C HIS A 255 16.99 8.67 3.23
N PHE A 256 17.67 9.28 4.22
CA PHE A 256 17.10 10.33 5.04
C PHE A 256 16.50 11.43 4.16
N LEU A 257 15.32 11.93 4.54
CA LEU A 257 14.50 12.89 3.79
C LEU A 257 14.08 12.48 2.37
N ARG A 258 14.36 11.24 1.97
CA ARG A 258 13.92 10.67 0.69
C ARG A 258 12.81 9.64 0.87
N PHE A 259 12.92 8.78 1.89
CA PHE A 259 12.00 7.68 2.11
C PHE A 259 11.17 7.88 3.38
N PHE A 260 9.87 8.07 3.19
CA PHE A 260 8.90 8.34 4.25
C PHE A 260 8.16 7.05 4.59
N GLU A 261 8.50 6.43 5.72
CA GLU A 261 7.90 5.18 6.16
C GLU A 261 6.37 5.31 6.28
N TYR A 262 5.64 4.27 5.85
CA TYR A 262 4.20 4.12 6.07
C TYR A 262 3.80 4.44 7.52
N ARG A 263 4.55 3.93 8.52
CA ARG A 263 4.23 4.19 9.94
C ARG A 263 4.37 5.66 10.33
N TYR A 264 5.37 6.37 9.77
CA TYR A 264 5.52 7.81 9.99
C TYR A 264 4.34 8.57 9.38
N VAL A 265 4.04 8.34 8.11
CA VAL A 265 2.94 9.02 7.41
C VAL A 265 1.59 8.73 8.08
N ARG A 266 1.37 7.48 8.51
CA ARG A 266 0.19 7.09 9.28
C ARG A 266 0.06 7.87 10.58
N LYS A 267 1.13 7.97 11.36
CA LYS A 267 1.14 8.70 12.64
C LYS A 267 0.86 10.19 12.45
N VAL A 268 1.41 10.80 11.40
CA VAL A 268 1.12 12.20 11.03
C VAL A 268 -0.37 12.37 10.70
N LEU A 269 -0.91 11.55 9.80
CA LEU A 269 -2.32 11.62 9.40
C LEU A 269 -3.28 11.38 10.57
N GLN A 270 -2.97 10.43 11.45
CA GLN A 270 -3.73 10.17 12.68
C GLN A 270 -3.77 11.40 13.59
N SER A 271 -2.61 12.01 13.86
CA SER A 271 -2.51 13.22 14.69
C SER A 271 -3.30 14.39 14.09
N LEU A 272 -3.22 14.59 12.76
CA LEU A 272 -4.00 15.62 12.08
C LEU A 272 -5.52 15.39 12.18
N VAL A 273 -5.98 14.14 12.08
CA VAL A 273 -7.40 13.86 12.24
C VAL A 273 -7.86 14.05 13.69
N GLU A 274 -7.10 13.56 14.67
CA GLU A 274 -7.44 13.71 16.09
C GLU A 274 -7.56 15.19 16.49
N SER A 275 -6.70 16.04 15.92
CA SER A 275 -6.72 17.49 16.11
C SER A 275 -7.68 18.23 15.18
N SER A 276 -8.32 17.55 14.22
CA SER A 276 -9.10 18.15 13.13
C SER A 276 -8.35 19.23 12.34
N ALA A 277 -7.02 19.14 12.29
CA ALA A 277 -6.17 20.04 11.52
C ALA A 277 -6.01 19.55 10.08
N THR A 278 -5.74 20.49 9.17
CA THR A 278 -5.35 20.20 7.79
C THR A 278 -4.06 20.91 7.47
N VAL A 279 -3.21 20.28 6.66
CA VAL A 279 -1.89 20.82 6.30
C VAL A 279 -1.80 20.86 4.79
N ASP A 280 -1.67 22.07 4.24
CA ASP A 280 -1.43 22.27 2.82
C ASP A 280 0.06 22.61 2.60
N LEU A 281 0.79 21.59 2.13
CA LEU A 281 2.20 21.70 1.75
C LEU A 281 2.38 21.52 0.24
N ILE A 282 1.29 21.68 -0.53
CA ILE A 282 1.36 21.62 -1.99
C ILE A 282 2.19 22.82 -2.47
N GLY A 283 3.29 22.54 -3.18
CA GLY A 283 4.21 23.55 -3.68
C GLY A 283 5.49 23.74 -2.84
N GLN A 284 5.56 23.21 -1.63
CA GLN A 284 6.80 23.19 -0.83
C GLN A 284 7.77 22.14 -1.37
N SER A 285 8.88 22.51 -1.98
CA SER A 285 9.71 21.52 -2.69
C SER A 285 10.77 20.83 -1.82
N ASP A 286 11.23 21.47 -0.74
CA ASP A 286 12.28 20.94 0.12
C ASP A 286 11.70 20.01 1.20
N ALA A 287 12.40 18.90 1.46
CA ALA A 287 11.91 17.88 2.36
C ALA A 287 12.06 18.30 3.83
N GLU A 288 13.09 19.08 4.13
CA GLU A 288 13.41 19.66 5.42
C GLU A 288 12.26 20.53 5.94
N SER A 289 11.82 21.55 5.19
CA SER A 289 10.71 22.42 5.61
C SER A 289 9.40 21.64 5.75
N VAL A 290 9.18 20.62 4.90
CA VAL A 290 8.01 19.74 5.03
C VAL A 290 8.02 19.00 6.37
N VAL A 291 9.15 18.39 6.77
CA VAL A 291 9.22 17.64 8.04
C VAL A 291 9.21 18.55 9.26
N ASP A 292 9.83 19.72 9.18
CA ASP A 292 9.84 20.71 10.26
C ASP A 292 8.43 21.25 10.50
N TYR A 293 7.71 21.62 9.44
CA TYR A 293 6.32 22.07 9.55
C TYR A 293 5.41 20.99 10.15
N ILE A 294 5.56 19.73 9.71
CA ILE A 294 4.79 18.61 10.26
C ILE A 294 5.09 18.42 11.74
N LYS A 295 6.35 18.49 12.14
CA LYS A 295 6.76 18.38 13.54
C LYS A 295 6.15 19.48 14.38
N ASP A 296 6.15 20.73 13.90
CA ASP A 296 5.55 21.86 14.61
C ASP A 296 4.04 21.71 14.77
N CYS A 297 3.35 21.16 13.76
CA CYS A 297 1.89 20.99 13.78
C CYS A 297 1.41 19.74 14.55
N THR A 298 2.18 18.65 14.51
CA THR A 298 1.74 17.32 14.99
C THR A 298 2.57 16.75 16.13
N GLY A 299 3.75 17.34 16.41
CA GLY A 299 4.75 16.79 17.32
C GLY A 299 5.47 15.54 16.78
N VAL A 300 5.17 15.08 15.57
CA VAL A 300 5.76 13.85 15.00
C VAL A 300 7.11 14.16 14.34
N ASP A 301 8.19 13.79 15.03
CA ASP A 301 9.57 14.03 14.59
C ASP A 301 10.07 12.99 13.57
N TYR A 302 10.28 13.41 12.32
CA TYR A 302 10.76 12.52 11.26
C TYR A 302 12.17 11.96 11.54
N PHE A 303 13.06 12.75 12.13
CA PHE A 303 14.44 12.31 12.41
C PHE A 303 14.48 11.10 13.35
N THR A 304 13.76 11.18 14.48
CA THR A 304 13.63 10.07 15.41
C THR A 304 13.02 8.85 14.72
N HIS A 305 11.94 9.05 13.96
CA HIS A 305 11.23 7.98 13.28
C HIS A 305 12.08 7.26 12.23
N HIS A 306 12.87 8.01 11.45
CA HIS A 306 13.76 7.47 10.42
C HIS A 306 14.90 6.65 11.04
N ARG A 307 15.53 7.16 12.11
CA ARG A 307 16.58 6.43 12.83
C ARG A 307 16.07 5.09 13.38
N GLU A 308 14.89 5.09 13.99
CA GLU A 308 14.24 3.88 14.50
C GLU A 308 13.88 2.92 13.35
N MET A 309 13.37 3.46 12.24
CA MET A 309 13.09 2.69 11.03
C MET A 309 14.34 2.00 10.49
N MET A 310 15.44 2.72 10.29
CA MET A 310 16.68 2.15 9.77
C MET A 310 17.24 1.06 10.68
N SER A 311 17.22 1.27 12.00
CA SER A 311 17.62 0.26 12.98
C SER A 311 16.77 -1.01 12.84
N ARG A 312 15.45 -0.85 12.80
CA ARG A 312 14.50 -1.96 12.63
C ARG A 312 14.69 -2.67 11.30
N PHE A 313 14.85 -1.96 10.19
CA PHE A 313 15.03 -2.56 8.87
C PHE A 313 16.32 -3.38 8.81
N LYS A 314 17.44 -2.85 9.32
CA LYS A 314 18.72 -3.59 9.42
C LYS A 314 18.56 -4.86 10.25
N HIS A 315 17.92 -4.75 11.42
CA HIS A 315 17.67 -5.87 12.31
C HIS A 315 16.79 -6.94 11.67
N ASN A 316 15.62 -6.55 11.16
CA ASN A 316 14.64 -7.42 10.54
C ASN A 316 15.22 -8.14 9.32
N ASN A 317 15.97 -7.41 8.47
CA ASN A 317 16.63 -8.01 7.32
C ASN A 317 17.66 -9.08 7.73
N LYS A 318 18.48 -8.78 8.75
CA LYS A 318 19.50 -9.71 9.26
C LYS A 318 18.86 -10.99 9.81
N ILE A 319 17.76 -10.88 10.55
CA ILE A 319 17.07 -12.04 11.14
C ILE A 319 16.28 -12.83 10.10
N ALA A 320 15.64 -12.15 9.14
CA ALA A 320 14.85 -12.80 8.11
C ALA A 320 15.70 -13.59 7.12
N ALA A 321 16.89 -13.10 6.75
CA ALA A 321 17.69 -13.68 5.68
C ALA A 321 18.16 -15.12 5.92
N ASN A 322 17.95 -16.00 4.94
CA ASN A 322 18.54 -17.35 4.85
C ASN A 322 19.45 -17.50 3.62
N TRP A 323 20.24 -16.47 3.32
CA TRP A 323 21.22 -16.52 2.24
C TRP A 323 22.37 -17.48 2.61
N ARG A 324 22.48 -18.61 1.94
CA ARG A 324 23.56 -19.59 2.18
C ARG A 324 24.66 -19.41 1.15
N ALA A 325 25.91 -19.48 1.59
CA ALA A 325 27.08 -19.41 0.69
C ALA A 325 26.91 -20.37 -0.50
N ASP A 326 26.55 -21.64 -0.24
CA ASP A 326 26.38 -22.66 -1.27
C ASP A 326 25.36 -22.33 -2.37
N ASP A 327 24.49 -21.35 -2.17
CA ASP A 327 23.53 -20.89 -3.18
C ASP A 327 24.10 -19.88 -4.17
N PHE A 328 25.34 -19.46 -3.95
CA PHE A 328 26.06 -18.45 -4.73
C PHE A 328 27.41 -19.01 -5.20
N GLU A 329 27.94 -18.44 -6.27
CA GLU A 329 29.24 -18.81 -6.85
C GLU A 329 30.38 -17.92 -6.34
N PHE A 330 30.04 -16.67 -5.98
CA PHE A 330 31.00 -15.63 -5.65
C PHE A 330 30.65 -14.93 -4.32
N ALA A 331 31.66 -14.25 -3.77
CA ALA A 331 31.47 -13.17 -2.83
C ALA A 331 32.11 -11.92 -3.43
N VAL A 332 31.48 -10.76 -3.27
CA VAL A 332 32.05 -9.49 -3.73
C VAL A 332 32.53 -8.72 -2.51
N MET A 333 33.80 -8.36 -2.50
CA MET A 333 34.44 -7.55 -1.47
C MET A 333 34.60 -6.11 -1.98
N MET A 334 34.16 -5.14 -1.20
CA MET A 334 34.33 -3.73 -1.51
C MET A 334 35.64 -3.21 -0.89
N SER A 335 36.54 -2.67 -1.71
CA SER A 335 37.82 -2.10 -1.26
C SER A 335 37.77 -0.58 -1.06
N GLY A 336 36.60 0.04 -1.22
CA GLY A 336 36.40 1.48 -1.11
C GLY A 336 34.93 1.89 -1.18
N SER A 337 34.68 3.21 -1.28
CA SER A 337 33.33 3.77 -1.39
C SER A 337 32.72 3.64 -2.79
N SER A 338 33.56 3.46 -3.82
CA SER A 338 33.15 3.30 -5.21
C SER A 338 32.78 1.85 -5.54
N SER A 339 31.73 1.66 -6.34
CA SER A 339 31.33 0.36 -6.91
C SER A 339 32.36 -0.23 -7.88
N THR A 340 33.28 0.58 -8.40
CA THR A 340 34.32 0.16 -9.36
C THR A 340 35.45 -0.62 -8.70
N ASP A 341 35.62 -0.47 -7.38
CA ASP A 341 36.76 -1.00 -6.63
C ASP A 341 36.39 -2.31 -5.93
N ALA A 342 35.53 -3.08 -6.59
CA ALA A 342 34.98 -4.33 -6.08
C ALA A 342 35.82 -5.52 -6.56
N THR A 343 36.30 -6.32 -5.61
CA THR A 343 37.00 -7.58 -5.88
C THR A 343 36.00 -8.73 -5.82
N VAL A 344 35.92 -9.53 -6.89
CA VAL A 344 35.06 -10.72 -6.94
C VAL A 344 35.88 -11.94 -6.54
N ILE A 345 35.45 -12.66 -5.51
CA ILE A 345 36.13 -13.87 -5.00
C ILE A 345 35.27 -15.10 -5.32
N SER A 346 35.87 -16.13 -5.91
CA SER A 346 35.20 -17.42 -6.08
C SER A 346 35.03 -18.10 -4.73
N GLN A 347 33.81 -18.51 -4.39
CA GLN A 347 33.59 -19.26 -3.14
C GLN A 347 34.20 -20.67 -3.18
N ARG A 348 34.42 -21.23 -4.37
CA ARG A 348 34.96 -22.58 -4.53
C ARG A 348 36.47 -22.61 -4.31
N SER A 349 37.21 -21.69 -4.92
CA SER A 349 38.68 -21.65 -4.80
C SER A 349 39.18 -20.73 -3.68
N GLY A 350 38.37 -19.73 -3.27
CA GLY A 350 38.81 -18.66 -2.39
C GLY A 350 39.69 -17.62 -3.08
N GLU A 351 39.89 -17.73 -4.39
CA GLU A 351 40.75 -16.84 -5.19
C GLU A 351 39.93 -15.76 -5.90
N GLU A 352 40.62 -14.69 -6.29
CA GLU A 352 40.03 -13.62 -7.10
C GLU A 352 39.63 -14.12 -8.49
N ALA A 353 38.38 -13.87 -8.86
CA ALA A 353 37.83 -14.18 -10.16
C ALA A 353 38.09 -13.00 -11.12
N LEU A 354 39.33 -12.85 -11.59
CA LEU A 354 39.83 -11.70 -12.38
C LEU A 354 38.98 -11.37 -13.63
N ASN A 355 38.26 -12.35 -14.19
CA ASN A 355 37.42 -12.19 -15.38
C ASN A 355 35.94 -11.89 -15.05
N LYS A 356 35.61 -11.60 -13.79
CA LYS A 356 34.24 -11.35 -13.35
C LYS A 356 34.06 -9.90 -12.94
N ASN A 357 32.98 -9.30 -13.43
CA ASN A 357 32.60 -7.93 -13.15
C ASN A 357 31.42 -7.92 -12.16
N ALA A 358 31.58 -7.26 -11.02
CA ALA A 358 30.57 -7.21 -9.97
C ALA A 358 29.22 -6.60 -10.45
N PRO A 359 29.17 -5.46 -11.16
CA PRO A 359 27.94 -4.95 -11.75
C PRO A 359 27.19 -5.94 -12.67
N ALA A 360 27.92 -6.68 -13.52
CA ALA A 360 27.32 -7.70 -14.39
C ALA A 360 26.69 -8.84 -13.56
N ILE A 361 27.42 -9.34 -12.55
CA ILE A 361 26.90 -10.37 -11.64
C ILE A 361 25.66 -9.87 -10.90
N GLN A 362 25.65 -8.62 -10.43
CA GLN A 362 24.48 -8.04 -9.76
C GLN A 362 23.26 -7.99 -10.69
N ALA A 363 23.45 -7.68 -11.97
CA ALA A 363 22.35 -7.66 -12.94
C ALA A 363 21.77 -9.08 -13.15
N ASP A 364 22.64 -10.09 -13.27
CA ASP A 364 22.24 -11.49 -13.39
C ASP A 364 21.53 -11.99 -12.13
N ASP A 365 22.07 -11.68 -10.95
CA ASP A 365 21.47 -12.00 -9.65
C ASP A 365 20.08 -11.37 -9.52
N LYS A 366 19.94 -10.10 -9.90
CA LYS A 366 18.65 -9.42 -9.89
C LYS A 366 17.65 -10.14 -10.78
N LEU A 367 18.01 -10.45 -12.03
CA LEU A 367 17.13 -11.19 -12.95
C LEU A 367 16.70 -12.54 -12.37
N MET A 368 17.57 -13.20 -11.59
CA MET A 368 17.27 -14.50 -11.03
C MET A 368 16.47 -14.44 -9.73
N LEU A 369 16.76 -13.50 -8.83
CA LEU A 369 16.16 -13.41 -7.50
C LEU A 369 14.86 -12.60 -7.47
N GLN A 370 14.65 -11.67 -8.39
CA GLN A 370 13.41 -10.89 -8.46
C GLN A 370 12.25 -11.73 -9.01
N ASN A 371 11.02 -11.32 -8.67
CA ASN A 371 9.79 -11.88 -9.25
C ASN A 371 9.15 -11.03 -10.35
N TYR A 372 9.69 -9.82 -10.59
CA TYR A 372 9.19 -8.90 -11.62
C TYR A 372 9.06 -9.59 -12.99
N GLY A 373 7.83 -9.68 -13.49
CA GLY A 373 7.54 -10.15 -14.85
C GLY A 373 7.74 -11.65 -15.06
N ARG A 374 7.70 -12.47 -14.01
CA ARG A 374 7.77 -13.93 -14.13
C ARG A 374 6.39 -14.57 -14.39
N PRO A 375 6.27 -15.57 -15.28
CA PRO A 375 7.34 -16.21 -16.04
C PRO A 375 7.88 -15.29 -17.13
N TYR A 376 9.18 -15.41 -17.43
CA TYR A 376 9.78 -14.68 -18.54
C TYR A 376 9.33 -15.25 -19.89
N SER A 377 9.35 -14.40 -20.92
CA SER A 377 9.05 -14.81 -22.29
C SER A 377 10.07 -15.84 -22.79
N ILE A 378 9.81 -16.45 -23.95
CA ILE A 378 10.78 -17.33 -24.63
C ILE A 378 12.11 -16.62 -24.94
N MET A 379 12.11 -15.27 -24.99
CA MET A 379 13.29 -14.44 -25.20
C MET A 379 13.98 -14.06 -23.87
N GLY A 380 13.51 -14.57 -22.73
CA GLY A 380 14.03 -14.26 -21.41
C GLY A 380 13.65 -12.86 -20.89
N THR A 381 12.68 -12.19 -21.53
CA THR A 381 12.24 -10.85 -21.11
C THR A 381 11.12 -10.93 -20.07
N PRO A 382 11.01 -9.94 -19.15
CA PRO A 382 9.84 -9.79 -18.30
C PRO A 382 8.53 -9.81 -19.10
N THR A 383 7.53 -10.51 -18.58
CA THR A 383 6.16 -10.49 -19.09
C THR A 383 5.28 -9.55 -18.26
N GLY A 384 4.12 -9.19 -18.79
CA GLY A 384 3.14 -8.38 -18.09
C GLY A 384 1.85 -8.28 -18.88
N THR A 385 0.91 -7.51 -18.34
CA THR A 385 -0.38 -7.19 -18.96
C THR A 385 -0.68 -5.70 -18.76
N TYR A 386 -1.79 -5.25 -19.31
CA TYR A 386 -2.30 -3.89 -19.12
C TYR A 386 -3.31 -3.84 -17.95
N TYR A 387 -3.51 -2.66 -17.38
CA TYR A 387 -4.54 -2.45 -16.36
C TYR A 387 -5.95 -2.51 -16.99
N ARG A 388 -6.80 -3.41 -16.48
CA ARG A 388 -8.08 -3.73 -17.12
C ARG A 388 -9.16 -2.69 -16.86
N ILE A 389 -9.12 -2.04 -15.69
CA ILE A 389 -10.24 -1.26 -15.13
C ILE A 389 -10.04 0.26 -15.41
N CYS A 390 -9.25 0.57 -16.44
CA CYS A 390 -8.87 1.92 -16.84
C CYS A 390 -10.01 2.94 -16.81
N PHE A 391 -9.73 4.06 -16.15
CA PHE A 391 -10.67 5.13 -15.85
C PHE A 391 -10.64 6.20 -16.96
N MET A 392 -11.09 5.88 -18.18
CA MET A 392 -11.16 6.88 -19.29
C MET A 392 -12.45 7.70 -19.29
N ALA A 393 -13.46 7.35 -18.47
CA ALA A 393 -14.75 8.03 -18.46
C ALA A 393 -14.68 9.52 -18.04
N HIS A 394 -13.54 10.00 -17.53
CA HIS A 394 -13.40 11.36 -17.02
C HIS A 394 -12.37 12.22 -17.76
N ALA A 395 -11.46 11.61 -18.54
CA ALA A 395 -10.46 12.35 -19.33
C ALA A 395 -11.03 12.91 -20.65
N THR A 396 -12.19 12.40 -21.11
CA THR A 396 -12.76 12.71 -22.43
C THR A 396 -13.78 13.86 -22.45
N GLY A 397 -13.99 14.54 -21.31
CA GLY A 397 -14.74 15.80 -21.26
C GLY A 397 -16.26 15.68 -21.18
N ASP A 398 -16.80 14.57 -20.68
CA ASP A 398 -18.23 14.51 -20.32
C ASP A 398 -18.46 15.37 -19.05
N PRO A 399 -19.36 16.37 -19.06
CA PRO A 399 -19.41 17.43 -18.04
C PRO A 399 -19.97 16.99 -16.67
N GLY A 400 -20.07 15.69 -16.41
CA GLY A 400 -20.70 15.15 -15.21
C GLY A 400 -19.79 15.05 -13.99
N TYR A 401 -18.62 14.42 -14.10
CA TYR A 401 -17.81 14.07 -12.93
C TYR A 401 -16.35 13.88 -13.32
N MET A 402 -15.42 14.60 -12.69
CA MET A 402 -14.01 14.21 -12.62
C MET A 402 -13.47 14.71 -11.28
N VAL A 403 -13.53 13.86 -10.26
CA VAL A 403 -13.04 14.21 -8.93
C VAL A 403 -11.51 14.13 -8.93
N VAL A 404 -10.89 15.31 -8.92
CA VAL A 404 -9.54 15.52 -8.38
C VAL A 404 -9.67 16.73 -7.45
N GLY A 405 -9.54 16.52 -6.14
CA GLY A 405 -9.30 17.60 -5.18
C GLY A 405 -10.44 18.58 -4.89
N GLY A 406 -11.62 18.09 -4.52
CA GLY A 406 -12.41 18.75 -3.46
C GLY A 406 -13.03 20.14 -3.68
N VAL A 407 -13.36 20.57 -4.91
CA VAL A 407 -14.37 21.64 -5.11
C VAL A 407 -15.47 21.13 -6.04
N MET A 408 -16.60 20.80 -5.43
CA MET A 408 -17.84 20.46 -6.12
C MET A 408 -18.52 21.77 -6.55
N TYR A 409 -18.16 22.32 -7.72
CA TYR A 409 -19.05 23.30 -8.35
C TYR A 409 -20.21 22.55 -8.99
N HIS A 410 -21.34 22.50 -8.28
CA HIS A 410 -22.63 22.27 -8.90
C HIS A 410 -22.90 23.41 -9.89
N ILE A 411 -22.55 23.24 -11.16
CA ILE A 411 -23.21 23.99 -12.22
C ILE A 411 -24.56 23.31 -12.42
N LEU A 412 -25.57 23.82 -11.72
CA LEU A 412 -26.97 23.60 -12.04
C LEU A 412 -27.20 24.02 -13.49
N THR A 413 -27.20 23.07 -14.42
CA THR A 413 -28.03 23.19 -15.61
C THR A 413 -29.28 22.37 -15.34
N ALA A 414 -30.36 23.11 -15.05
CA ALA A 414 -31.68 22.56 -14.87
C ALA A 414 -32.12 21.82 -16.14
N GLY A 415 -32.43 20.54 -16.01
CA GLY A 415 -33.05 19.76 -17.08
C GLY A 415 -32.86 18.26 -16.94
N ASN A 416 -33.85 17.59 -16.33
CA ASN A 416 -34.21 16.18 -16.56
C ASN A 416 -33.47 15.02 -15.85
N LEU A 417 -32.81 15.23 -14.71
CA LEU A 417 -32.23 14.10 -13.93
C LEU A 417 -32.90 13.79 -12.57
N CYS A 418 -34.05 14.41 -12.26
CA CYS A 418 -34.68 14.23 -10.94
C CYS A 418 -35.60 12.98 -10.81
N VAL A 419 -35.98 12.31 -11.91
CA VAL A 419 -36.98 11.23 -11.84
C VAL A 419 -36.36 9.87 -11.52
N GLY A 420 -35.20 9.54 -12.11
CA GLY A 420 -34.57 8.23 -11.92
C GLY A 420 -33.97 8.02 -10.53
N TYR A 421 -33.44 9.08 -9.91
CA TYR A 421 -32.80 8.99 -8.60
C TYR A 421 -33.81 8.88 -7.45
N GLN A 422 -34.94 9.59 -7.54
CA GLN A 422 -36.03 9.49 -6.57
C GLN A 422 -36.72 8.10 -6.64
N GLN A 423 -36.85 7.52 -7.84
CA GLN A 423 -37.38 6.17 -7.99
C GLN A 423 -36.46 5.10 -7.38
N ARG A 424 -35.14 5.29 -7.45
CA ARG A 424 -34.16 4.35 -6.88
C ARG A 424 -34.12 4.42 -5.35
N ILE A 425 -34.23 5.62 -4.78
CA ILE A 425 -34.34 5.81 -3.32
C ILE A 425 -35.66 5.23 -2.81
N ALA A 426 -36.78 5.48 -3.49
CA ALA A 426 -38.08 4.91 -3.11
C ALA A 426 -38.06 3.37 -3.14
N GLY A 427 -37.41 2.76 -4.14
CA GLY A 427 -37.24 1.31 -4.22
C GLY A 427 -36.40 0.74 -3.06
N LEU A 428 -35.30 1.41 -2.70
CA LEU A 428 -34.45 1.00 -1.57
C LEU A 428 -35.16 1.18 -0.22
N GLU A 429 -35.99 2.21 -0.06
CA GLU A 429 -36.80 2.40 1.14
C GLU A 429 -37.90 1.34 1.29
N GLU A 430 -38.51 0.92 0.18
CA GLU A 430 -39.51 -0.16 0.15
C GLU A 430 -38.87 -1.52 0.46
N GLU A 431 -37.69 -1.79 -0.09
CA GLU A 431 -36.91 -3.00 0.19
C GLU A 431 -36.46 -3.05 1.66
N ASN A 432 -36.01 -1.93 2.24
CA ASN A 432 -35.65 -1.85 3.66
C ASN A 432 -36.88 -2.07 4.57
N ARG A 433 -38.05 -1.54 4.18
CA ARG A 433 -39.31 -1.74 4.90
C ARG A 433 -39.75 -3.21 4.87
N TYR A 434 -39.58 -3.87 3.72
CA TYR A 434 -39.83 -5.30 3.55
C TYR A 434 -38.91 -6.16 4.42
N LEU A 435 -37.60 -5.86 4.45
CA LEU A 435 -36.63 -6.59 5.26
C LEU A 435 -36.90 -6.42 6.77
N LYS A 436 -37.23 -5.21 7.22
CA LYS A 436 -37.64 -4.95 8.61
C LYS A 436 -38.88 -5.74 9.01
N LYS A 437 -39.88 -5.81 8.12
CA LYS A 437 -41.09 -6.62 8.35
C LYS A 437 -40.75 -8.10 8.49
N ARG A 438 -39.90 -8.65 7.62
CA ARG A 438 -39.46 -10.05 7.72
C ARG A 438 -38.65 -10.35 8.97
N LEU A 439 -37.82 -9.42 9.42
CA LEU A 439 -37.08 -9.53 10.69
C LEU A 439 -38.01 -9.58 11.90
N VAL A 440 -39.06 -8.75 11.92
CA VAL A 440 -40.08 -8.77 12.96
C VAL A 440 -40.91 -10.06 12.92
N GLU A 441 -41.31 -10.51 11.73
CA GLU A 441 -42.03 -11.77 11.53
C GLU A 441 -41.21 -13.01 11.90
N ALA A 442 -39.89 -12.97 11.68
CA ALA A 442 -38.97 -14.04 12.09
C ALA A 442 -38.67 -14.03 13.60
N ALA A 443 -38.82 -12.88 14.27
CA ALA A 443 -38.62 -12.73 15.71
C ALA A 443 -39.86 -13.12 16.54
N LEU A 444 -41.06 -13.10 15.94
CA LEU A 444 -42.32 -13.40 16.62
C LEU A 444 -42.46 -14.87 17.11
N PRO A 445 -41.94 -15.91 16.43
CA PRO A 445 -41.98 -17.28 16.95
C PRO A 445 -40.98 -17.55 18.10
N ALA A 446 -40.00 -16.68 18.33
CA ALA A 446 -38.95 -16.86 19.34
C ALA A 446 -39.36 -16.39 20.75
N ARG A 447 -40.54 -15.76 20.89
CA ARG A 447 -41.13 -15.38 22.18
C ARG A 447 -42.55 -15.90 22.19
N GLY A 448 -42.77 -17.08 22.77
CA GLY A 448 -44.05 -17.77 22.81
C GLY A 448 -45.16 -16.95 23.48
N VAL A 449 -45.75 -16.01 22.75
CA VAL A 449 -46.91 -15.22 23.17
C VAL A 449 -47.98 -15.37 22.10
N SER A 450 -49.05 -16.09 22.44
CA SER A 450 -50.22 -16.22 21.60
C SER A 450 -50.95 -14.87 21.52
N LEU A 451 -51.17 -14.39 20.30
CA LEU A 451 -52.05 -13.26 20.01
C LEU A 451 -53.51 -13.74 20.06
N GLU A 452 -54.14 -13.67 21.23
CA GLU A 452 -55.59 -13.70 21.34
C GLU A 452 -56.10 -12.78 22.48
N GLN A 453 -57.04 -11.90 22.09
CA GLN A 453 -58.10 -11.25 22.88
C GLN A 453 -57.93 -9.82 23.45
N LYS A 454 -58.57 -8.90 22.69
CA LYS A 454 -59.65 -7.94 23.03
C LYS A 454 -59.40 -6.71 23.92
N ALA A 455 -59.81 -5.59 23.32
CA ALA A 455 -60.21 -4.33 23.95
C ALA A 455 -61.39 -4.50 24.93
N THR A 456 -61.35 -3.77 26.06
CA THR A 456 -62.33 -2.76 26.53
C THR A 456 -62.07 -2.31 27.98
N SER A 457 -62.00 -0.99 28.17
CA SER A 457 -62.68 -0.16 29.21
C SER A 457 -62.34 -0.16 30.71
N TYR A 458 -62.33 1.08 31.21
CA TYR A 458 -62.87 1.63 32.48
C TYR A 458 -62.02 1.78 33.76
N ASP A 459 -62.34 2.90 34.40
CA ASP A 459 -61.78 3.67 35.52
C ASP A 459 -61.62 2.97 36.90
N ASP A 460 -60.78 3.65 37.69
CA ASP A 460 -60.87 3.97 39.11
C ASP A 460 -60.43 2.99 40.23
N ALA A 461 -59.66 3.63 41.13
CA ALA A 461 -59.46 3.38 42.57
C ALA A 461 -58.66 2.14 43.03
N ALA A 462 -57.42 2.37 43.50
CA ALA A 462 -57.09 2.39 44.93
C ALA A 462 -55.55 2.35 45.15
N LYS A 463 -55.03 3.35 45.88
CA LYS A 463 -53.74 3.30 46.60
C LYS A 463 -53.94 2.51 47.91
N PRO A 464 -52.91 1.84 48.47
CA PRO A 464 -51.84 2.47 49.27
C PRO A 464 -50.47 1.76 49.06
N ASP A 465 -49.29 2.16 49.54
CA ASP A 465 -48.63 3.40 49.98
C ASP A 465 -47.11 3.11 49.91
N VAL A 466 -46.30 4.15 49.66
CA VAL A 466 -44.90 4.34 50.13
C VAL A 466 -43.80 3.33 49.71
N SER A 467 -42.84 3.75 48.88
CA SER A 467 -41.69 4.55 49.35
C SER A 467 -41.01 5.31 48.21
N ASP A 468 -40.72 6.57 48.50
CA ASP A 468 -40.06 7.55 47.67
C ASP A 468 -38.64 7.13 47.26
N ASP A 469 -38.31 7.26 45.97
CA ASP A 469 -37.11 7.98 45.53
C ASP A 469 -37.02 8.04 43.98
N VAL A 470 -36.68 9.22 43.47
CA VAL A 470 -36.23 9.55 42.09
C VAL A 470 -37.31 9.78 41.01
N VAL A 471 -38.09 10.86 41.12
CA VAL A 471 -38.55 11.62 39.93
C VAL A 471 -38.46 13.13 40.20
N SER A 472 -37.31 13.71 39.87
CA SER A 472 -37.21 15.13 39.55
C SER A 472 -36.32 15.27 38.32
N LEU A 473 -36.93 15.39 37.13
CA LEU A 473 -36.39 16.06 35.93
C LEU A 473 -37.18 15.68 34.67
N LEU A 474 -38.49 15.95 34.63
CA LEU A 474 -39.21 16.04 33.35
C LEU A 474 -40.42 16.98 33.47
N LYS A 475 -40.18 18.29 33.51
CA LYS A 475 -41.06 19.32 32.93
C LYS A 475 -40.24 20.57 32.61
N GLY A 476 -40.12 20.90 31.34
CA GLY A 476 -39.48 22.11 30.86
C GLY A 476 -39.45 22.17 29.34
N ASP A 477 -40.52 22.68 28.75
CA ASP A 477 -40.58 23.06 27.34
C ASP A 477 -39.57 24.18 27.06
N VAL A 478 -38.66 23.96 26.11
CA VAL A 478 -37.94 25.05 25.40
C VAL A 478 -37.81 24.69 23.93
N ASN A 479 -38.38 25.54 23.08
CA ASN A 479 -38.19 25.61 21.64
C ASN A 479 -36.79 26.16 21.33
N VAL A 480 -35.94 25.40 20.61
CA VAL A 480 -34.81 25.94 19.82
C VAL A 480 -34.64 25.12 18.54
N ASN A 481 -34.37 25.83 17.45
CA ASN A 481 -34.32 25.35 16.06
C ASN A 481 -32.86 25.08 15.61
N PHE A 482 -32.69 24.05 14.76
CA PHE A 482 -31.56 23.65 13.88
C PHE A 482 -30.10 23.63 14.38
N ASN A 483 -29.50 22.42 14.42
CA ASN A 483 -28.46 21.93 13.47
C ASN A 483 -27.73 20.69 14.04
N GLY A 484 -27.38 19.76 13.16
CA GLY A 484 -26.20 18.90 13.37
C GLY A 484 -26.47 17.46 13.80
N SER A 485 -25.88 16.56 13.00
CA SER A 485 -25.66 15.13 13.22
C SER A 485 -25.15 14.74 14.61
N ARG A 486 -25.63 13.62 15.17
CA ARG A 486 -24.83 12.40 15.44
C ARG A 486 -25.59 11.35 16.28
N ASP A 487 -25.15 10.11 16.09
CA ASP A 487 -25.10 8.96 17.01
C ASP A 487 -26.34 8.08 17.26
N VAL A 488 -26.29 6.88 16.66
CA VAL A 488 -26.90 5.64 17.17
C VAL A 488 -25.89 4.49 17.02
N VAL A 489 -24.92 4.39 17.94
CA VAL A 489 -24.22 3.15 18.28
C VAL A 489 -23.87 3.20 19.77
N SER A 490 -24.83 2.87 20.63
CA SER A 490 -24.59 2.73 22.09
C SER A 490 -25.62 1.82 22.77
N LEU A 491 -26.00 0.71 22.12
CA LEU A 491 -26.96 -0.27 22.67
C LEU A 491 -26.53 -1.73 22.55
N LEU A 492 -25.23 -2.03 22.52
CA LEU A 492 -24.72 -3.41 22.48
C LEU A 492 -23.52 -3.70 23.42
N GLU A 493 -23.32 -2.90 24.48
CA GLU A 493 -22.26 -3.17 25.49
C GLU A 493 -22.80 -3.22 26.92
N ALA A 494 -23.97 -3.82 27.11
CA ALA A 494 -24.49 -4.11 28.44
C ALA A 494 -25.02 -5.55 28.49
N ASP A 495 -24.13 -6.54 28.38
CA ASP A 495 -24.41 -7.91 28.87
C ASP A 495 -23.17 -8.84 28.91
N THR A 496 -22.01 -8.32 29.34
CA THR A 496 -20.87 -9.18 29.70
C THR A 496 -20.21 -8.67 30.96
N ASN A 497 -20.89 -8.80 32.11
CA ASN A 497 -20.24 -8.70 33.42
C ASN A 497 -21.08 -9.35 34.53
N VAL A 498 -21.37 -10.65 34.42
CA VAL A 498 -21.54 -11.52 35.60
C VAL A 498 -21.14 -12.94 35.20
N ILE A 499 -20.04 -13.44 35.77
CA ILE A 499 -19.82 -14.81 36.31
C ILE A 499 -18.30 -14.91 36.50
N ASN A 500 -17.88 -14.59 37.71
CA ASN A 500 -16.58 -14.93 38.23
C ASN A 500 -16.81 -16.11 39.19
N THR A 501 -16.64 -17.33 38.72
CA THR A 501 -16.46 -18.50 39.59
C THR A 501 -15.39 -19.42 39.03
N SER A 502 -14.45 -19.72 39.91
CA SER A 502 -13.37 -20.69 39.83
C SER A 502 -13.81 -22.07 39.35
N GLY A 503 -13.03 -22.67 38.45
CA GLY A 503 -13.12 -24.10 38.13
C GLY A 503 -12.35 -24.44 36.85
N ALA A 504 -11.31 -25.25 37.00
CA ALA A 504 -10.56 -25.82 35.88
C ALA A 504 -11.45 -26.73 35.02
N ASP A 505 -11.42 -26.57 33.70
CA ASP A 505 -11.83 -27.60 32.74
C ASP A 505 -11.26 -27.33 31.34
N GLU A 506 -10.40 -28.23 30.89
CA GLU A 506 -9.70 -28.25 29.59
C GLU A 506 -10.59 -28.81 28.46
N ASP A 507 -11.74 -28.20 28.15
CA ASP A 507 -12.53 -28.67 26.99
C ASP A 507 -13.34 -27.60 26.21
N LYS A 508 -13.03 -26.31 26.40
CA LYS A 508 -13.74 -25.21 25.72
C LYS A 508 -13.14 -24.80 24.36
N GLY A 509 -12.00 -25.38 23.97
CA GLY A 509 -11.31 -25.07 22.71
C GLY A 509 -11.96 -25.69 21.47
N ALA A 510 -12.47 -26.92 21.58
CA ALA A 510 -13.00 -27.67 20.44
C ALA A 510 -14.35 -27.13 19.91
N ASN A 511 -15.21 -26.64 20.81
CA ASN A 511 -16.52 -26.10 20.42
C ASN A 511 -16.44 -24.72 19.75
N ARG A 512 -15.39 -23.93 20.03
CA ARG A 512 -15.17 -22.63 19.38
C ARG A 512 -14.69 -22.79 17.94
N TRP A 513 -13.85 -23.80 17.69
CA TRP A 513 -13.33 -24.10 16.35
C TRP A 513 -14.42 -24.68 15.43
N LYS A 514 -15.29 -25.54 15.96
CA LYS A 514 -16.42 -26.11 15.22
C LYS A 514 -17.45 -25.04 14.82
N LEU A 515 -17.76 -24.10 15.72
CA LEU A 515 -18.70 -22.99 15.44
C LEU A 515 -18.14 -22.00 14.40
N GLN A 516 -16.83 -21.73 14.39
CA GLN A 516 -16.19 -20.88 13.38
C GLN A 516 -16.16 -21.51 11.99
N ASN A 517 -15.97 -22.83 11.90
CA ASN A 517 -15.99 -23.53 10.61
C ASN A 517 -17.42 -23.72 10.08
N ASP A 518 -18.40 -24.00 10.93
CA ASP A 518 -19.81 -24.09 10.52
C ASP A 518 -20.37 -22.74 10.01
N LEU A 519 -19.86 -21.61 10.52
CA LEU A 519 -20.19 -20.27 10.01
C LEU A 519 -19.48 -19.94 8.70
N ARG A 520 -18.26 -20.44 8.50
CA ARG A 520 -17.49 -20.26 7.27
C ARG A 520 -18.10 -21.05 6.11
N ASP A 521 -18.52 -22.28 6.34
CA ASP A 521 -19.10 -23.14 5.31
C ASP A 521 -20.50 -22.66 4.88
N LYS A 522 -21.28 -22.07 5.79
CA LYS A 522 -22.59 -21.46 5.46
C LYS A 522 -22.50 -20.13 4.68
N LEU A 523 -21.35 -19.46 4.70
CA LEU A 523 -21.12 -18.22 3.95
C LEU A 523 -20.64 -18.48 2.52
N VAL A 524 -20.16 -19.69 2.21
CA VAL A 524 -19.74 -20.09 0.85
C VAL A 524 -20.93 -20.41 -0.06
N ASP A 525 -22.07 -20.81 0.51
CA ASP A 525 -23.30 -21.12 -0.26
C ASP A 525 -24.11 -19.88 -0.69
N PHE A 526 -23.67 -18.66 -0.38
CA PHE A 526 -24.39 -17.42 -0.70
C PHE A 526 -23.78 -16.57 -1.82
N GLN A 527 -22.85 -17.13 -2.59
CA GLN A 527 -22.35 -16.50 -3.83
C GLN A 527 -22.60 -17.41 -5.04
N VAL A 528 -23.80 -17.28 -5.63
CA VAL A 528 -24.09 -17.51 -7.06
C VAL A 528 -24.95 -16.36 -7.55
#